data_AF-A0AA38MSK1-F1
#
_entry.id   AF-A0AA38MSK1-F1
#
_cell.length_a   1.000
_cell.length_b   1.000
_cell.length_c   1.000
_cell.angle_alpha   90.00
_cell.angle_beta   90.00
_cell.angle_gamma   90.00
#
_symmetry.space_group_name_H-M   'P 1'
#
loop_
_entity.id
_entity.type
_entity.pdbx_description
1 polymer ?
#
loop_
_entity_poly.entity_id
_entity_poly.type
_entity_poly.pdbx_seq_one_letter_code
_entity_poly.pdbx_strand_id
1 'polypeptide(L)'
;MVVLDNYIIEVTYLGRLFRVLCILTVAFYGMFPFIDEDPEHMLPLPGWFPFDIKTYQYELVAAQTIGIGIGAFINSTLDILPTILITLASAQFDILKERLRTVMKVDERWEISSKIVKKRLNNCIMYHNFLLQYMKEVESLFSNGILVQFAASVMVICLTGFQMLVISVKSMQFILLMIYFSTMTCQIVLYCWYGNELMYKSMGLSEACYMSDWNMCNSEICTSLYIIMERGKRPLVLTAGKLFSLTLTTLMTVLKSSYSYFAVLQRLYSKND
;
A
#
# COMPACT_ATOMS: atom_id res chain seq x y z
N MET A 1 -8.94 -9.94 -19.88
CA MET A 1 -9.59 -8.61 -19.83
C MET A 1 -10.33 -8.47 -18.51
N VAL A 2 -11.40 -9.24 -18.27
CA VAL A 2 -12.20 -9.22 -17.03
C VAL A 2 -11.39 -9.27 -15.73
N VAL A 3 -10.38 -10.15 -15.64
CA VAL A 3 -9.52 -10.23 -14.43
C VAL A 3 -8.81 -8.90 -14.16
N LEU A 4 -8.20 -8.31 -15.18
CA LEU A 4 -7.47 -7.04 -15.05
C LEU A 4 -8.42 -5.89 -14.72
N ASP A 5 -9.62 -5.88 -15.30
CA ASP A 5 -10.64 -4.85 -15.06
C ASP A 5 -11.08 -4.84 -13.58
N ASN A 6 -11.29 -6.03 -12.98
CA ASN A 6 -11.64 -6.14 -11.57
C ASN A 6 -10.55 -5.57 -10.65
N TYR A 7 -9.28 -5.87 -10.93
CA TYR A 7 -8.14 -5.32 -10.18
C TYR A 7 -8.03 -3.80 -10.31
N ILE A 8 -8.24 -3.26 -11.50
CA ILE A 8 -8.21 -1.82 -11.74
C ILE A 8 -9.36 -1.14 -10.98
N ILE A 9 -10.55 -1.73 -10.97
CA ILE A 9 -11.68 -1.20 -10.22
C ILE A 9 -11.38 -1.19 -8.72
N GLU A 10 -10.85 -2.28 -8.17
CA GLU A 10 -10.52 -2.39 -6.75
C GLU A 10 -9.47 -1.36 -6.31
N VAL A 11 -8.35 -1.27 -7.03
CA VAL A 11 -7.28 -0.29 -6.71
C VAL A 11 -7.76 1.14 -6.89
N THR A 12 -8.61 1.40 -7.88
CA THR A 12 -9.19 2.73 -8.09
C THR A 12 -10.17 3.07 -6.98
N TYR A 13 -10.95 2.12 -6.47
CA TYR A 13 -11.89 2.35 -5.38
C TYR A 13 -11.15 2.70 -4.08
N LEU A 14 -10.19 1.87 -3.66
CA LEU A 14 -9.36 2.11 -2.49
C LEU A 14 -8.52 3.39 -2.61
N GLY A 15 -7.94 3.64 -3.79
CA GLY A 15 -7.22 4.89 -4.08
C GLY A 15 -8.12 6.13 -4.05
N ARG A 16 -9.37 6.03 -4.51
CA ARG A 16 -10.37 7.12 -4.39
C ARG A 16 -10.74 7.37 -2.94
N LEU A 17 -10.98 6.32 -2.16
CA LEU A 17 -11.28 6.44 -0.73
C LEU A 17 -10.15 7.20 -0.01
N PHE A 18 -8.90 6.80 -0.24
CA PHE A 18 -7.73 7.48 0.33
C PHE A 18 -7.62 8.94 -0.12
N ARG A 19 -7.82 9.24 -1.40
CA ARG A 19 -7.84 10.63 -1.89
C ARG A 19 -8.96 11.47 -1.27
N VAL A 20 -10.14 10.90 -1.07
CA VAL A 20 -11.24 11.60 -0.37
C VAL A 20 -10.83 11.93 1.06
N LEU A 21 -10.20 10.99 1.79
CA LEU A 21 -9.66 11.26 3.13
C LEU A 21 -8.60 12.37 3.12
N CYS A 22 -7.69 12.39 2.14
CA CYS A 22 -6.72 13.48 1.97
C CYS A 22 -7.42 14.82 1.73
N ILE A 23 -8.39 14.88 0.81
CA ILE A 23 -9.13 16.12 0.50
C ILE A 23 -9.89 16.62 1.73
N LEU A 24 -10.54 15.71 2.47
CA LEU A 24 -11.21 16.05 3.72
C LEU A 24 -10.21 16.63 4.72
N THR A 25 -9.05 15.99 4.89
CA THR A 25 -7.98 16.50 5.78
C THR A 25 -7.60 17.93 5.40
N VAL A 26 -7.33 18.21 4.13
CA VAL A 26 -6.96 19.56 3.65
C VAL A 26 -8.09 20.56 3.89
N ALA A 27 -9.34 20.20 3.60
CA ALA A 27 -10.48 21.07 3.81
C ALA A 27 -10.65 21.44 5.29
N PHE A 28 -10.52 20.47 6.19
CA PHE A 28 -10.61 20.70 7.63
C PHE A 28 -9.46 21.56 8.15
N TYR A 29 -8.22 21.35 7.68
CA TYR A 29 -7.08 22.22 8.01
C TYR A 29 -7.26 23.66 7.50
N GLY A 30 -7.82 23.85 6.31
CA GLY A 30 -8.11 25.17 5.76
C GLY A 30 -9.26 25.90 6.49
N MET A 31 -10.23 25.15 7.02
CA MET A 31 -11.34 25.71 7.80
C MET A 31 -10.98 25.98 9.26
N PHE A 32 -9.96 25.31 9.80
CA PHE A 32 -9.57 25.39 11.20
C PHE A 32 -9.41 26.83 11.74
N PRO A 33 -8.74 27.77 11.03
CA PRO A 33 -8.55 29.14 11.51
C PRO A 33 -9.81 30.00 11.62
N PHE A 34 -10.90 29.57 10.99
CA PHE A 34 -12.18 30.29 11.04
C PHE A 34 -13.11 29.74 12.13
N ILE A 35 -12.81 28.55 12.64
CA ILE A 35 -13.63 27.85 13.62
C ILE A 35 -13.05 28.02 15.02
N ASP A 36 -11.72 28.04 15.13
CA ASP A 36 -11.02 28.29 16.38
C ASP A 36 -10.72 29.80 16.49
N GLU A 37 -11.36 30.49 17.45
CA GLU A 37 -11.18 31.94 17.67
C GLU A 37 -9.87 32.27 18.40
N ASP A 38 -9.02 31.28 18.64
CA ASP A 38 -7.76 31.45 19.35
C ASP A 38 -6.75 32.27 18.51
N PRO A 39 -6.17 33.37 19.03
CA PRO A 39 -5.20 34.18 18.31
C PRO A 39 -3.94 33.42 17.86
N GLU A 40 -3.61 32.27 18.46
CA GLU A 40 -2.53 31.39 18.01
C GLU A 40 -2.88 30.53 16.78
N HIS A 41 -4.18 30.41 16.45
CA HIS A 41 -4.70 29.57 15.37
C HIS A 41 -5.18 30.35 14.14
N MET A 42 -4.71 31.59 13.95
CA MET A 42 -5.11 32.44 12.81
C MET A 42 -4.73 31.91 11.41
N LEU A 43 -3.89 30.86 11.33
CA LEU A 43 -3.39 30.26 10.09
C LEU A 43 -3.49 28.72 10.13
N PRO A 44 -3.71 28.04 8.98
CA PRO A 44 -3.77 26.57 8.92
C PRO A 44 -2.49 25.88 9.42
N LEU A 45 -1.34 26.51 9.17
CA LEU A 45 -0.04 26.08 9.67
C LEU A 45 0.62 27.24 10.42
N PRO A 46 1.14 27.00 11.63
CA PRO A 46 1.88 28.01 12.37
C PRO A 46 3.17 28.33 11.61
N GLY A 47 3.47 29.62 11.44
CA GLY A 47 4.63 30.08 10.69
C GLY A 47 5.01 31.50 11.05
N TRP A 48 6.31 31.80 10.95
CA TRP A 48 6.83 33.15 11.14
C TRP A 48 6.78 33.92 9.81
N PHE A 49 6.20 35.12 9.85
CA PHE A 49 6.14 36.03 8.71
C PHE A 49 6.76 37.38 9.08
N PRO A 50 7.49 38.05 8.16
CA PRO A 50 8.12 39.34 8.43
C PRO A 50 7.14 40.53 8.43
N PHE A 51 5.83 40.28 8.32
CA PHE A 51 4.76 41.27 8.25
C PHE A 51 3.60 40.89 9.18
N ASP A 52 2.72 41.84 9.47
CA ASP A 52 1.57 41.62 10.36
C ASP A 52 0.54 40.67 9.71
N ILE A 53 0.31 39.53 10.37
CA ILE A 53 -0.57 38.46 9.90
C ILE A 53 -2.01 38.94 9.81
N LYS A 54 -2.44 39.83 10.73
CA LYS A 54 -3.83 40.29 10.80
C LYS A 54 -4.27 41.07 9.56
N THR A 55 -3.34 41.79 8.93
CA THR A 55 -3.63 42.59 7.73
C THR A 55 -3.88 41.72 6.50
N TYR A 56 -3.21 40.57 6.39
CA TYR A 56 -3.22 39.70 5.20
C TYR A 56 -3.76 38.29 5.49
N GLN A 57 -4.54 38.13 6.56
CA GLN A 57 -4.94 36.83 7.07
C GLN A 57 -5.63 35.95 6.01
N TYR A 58 -6.63 36.48 5.31
CA TYR A 58 -7.37 35.72 4.29
C TYR A 58 -6.50 35.28 3.12
N GLU A 59 -5.58 36.15 2.67
CA GLU A 59 -4.65 35.84 1.58
C GLU A 59 -3.66 34.76 1.98
N LEU A 60 -3.13 34.83 3.21
CA LEU A 60 -2.24 33.83 3.79
C LEU A 60 -2.94 32.48 3.97
N VAL A 61 -4.16 32.46 4.52
CA VAL A 61 -4.95 31.24 4.70
C VAL A 61 -5.21 30.58 3.34
N ALA A 62 -5.58 31.37 2.33
CA ALA A 62 -5.79 30.85 0.97
C ALA A 62 -4.49 30.29 0.38
N ALA A 63 -3.39 31.01 0.47
CA ALA A 63 -2.08 30.57 -0.04
C ALA A 63 -1.59 29.28 0.65
N GLN A 64 -1.67 29.21 1.98
CA GLN A 64 -1.31 28.01 2.74
C GLN A 64 -2.21 26.83 2.40
N THR A 65 -3.53 27.03 2.33
CA THR A 65 -4.48 25.96 2.01
C THR A 65 -4.24 25.41 0.60
N ILE A 66 -3.96 26.28 -0.38
CA ILE A 66 -3.59 25.86 -1.74
C ILE A 66 -2.27 25.07 -1.71
N GLY A 67 -1.27 25.56 -0.98
CA GLY A 67 0.02 24.88 -0.83
C GLY A 67 -0.11 23.47 -0.23
N ILE A 68 -0.86 23.34 0.87
CA ILE A 68 -1.17 22.06 1.52
C ILE A 68 -1.94 21.15 0.55
N GLY A 69 -2.90 21.69 -0.20
CA GLY A 69 -3.67 20.95 -1.20
C GLY A 69 -2.79 20.37 -2.31
N ILE A 70 -1.87 21.17 -2.86
CA ILE A 70 -0.89 20.72 -3.87
C ILE A 70 0.01 19.63 -3.28
N GLY A 71 0.54 19.85 -2.07
CA GLY A 71 1.38 18.88 -1.37
C GLY A 71 0.66 17.54 -1.14
N ALA A 72 -0.58 17.58 -0.64
CA ALA A 72 -1.39 16.39 -0.42
C ALA A 72 -1.71 15.64 -1.73
N PHE A 73 -1.95 16.36 -2.82
CA PHE A 73 -2.19 15.76 -4.13
C PHE A 73 -0.95 15.04 -4.68
N ILE A 74 0.22 15.68 -4.57
CA ILE A 74 1.50 15.08 -4.98
C ILE A 74 1.78 13.85 -4.13
N ASN A 75 1.68 13.96 -2.80
CA ASN A 75 1.97 12.86 -1.88
C ASN A 75 1.05 11.67 -2.13
N SER A 76 -0.26 11.90 -2.20
CA SER A 76 -1.22 10.82 -2.47
C SER A 76 -1.01 10.18 -3.85
N THR A 77 -0.51 10.92 -4.83
CA THR A 77 -0.14 10.35 -6.14
C THR A 77 1.10 9.47 -6.04
N LEU A 78 2.11 9.89 -5.27
CA LEU A 78 3.29 9.08 -4.98
C LEU A 78 2.96 7.80 -4.20
N ASP A 79 1.91 7.81 -3.37
CA ASP A 79 1.43 6.62 -2.68
C ASP A 79 0.64 5.66 -3.58
N ILE A 80 -0.19 6.21 -4.48
CA ILE A 80 -1.07 5.42 -5.34
C ILE A 80 -0.30 4.79 -6.50
N LEU A 81 0.72 5.46 -7.03
CA LEU A 81 1.52 4.92 -8.14
C LEU A 81 2.14 3.53 -7.84
N PRO A 82 2.91 3.32 -6.76
CA PRO A 82 3.48 2.02 -6.45
C PRO A 82 2.40 0.96 -6.17
N THR A 83 1.29 1.33 -5.51
CA THR A 83 0.20 0.37 -5.26
C THR A 83 -0.43 -0.11 -6.57
N ILE A 84 -0.67 0.78 -7.54
CA ILE A 84 -1.14 0.38 -8.89
C ILE A 84 -0.16 -0.57 -9.57
N LEU A 85 1.14 -0.27 -9.56
CA LEU A 85 2.16 -1.12 -10.19
C LEU A 85 2.21 -2.52 -9.55
N ILE A 86 2.09 -2.58 -8.22
CA ILE A 86 2.01 -3.82 -7.45
C ILE A 86 0.75 -4.61 -7.83
N THR A 87 -0.41 -3.96 -7.87
CA THR A 87 -1.68 -4.59 -8.25
C THR A 87 -1.66 -5.12 -9.68
N LEU A 88 -1.06 -4.38 -10.62
CA LEU A 88 -0.88 -4.84 -12.00
C LEU A 88 -0.05 -6.14 -12.03
N ALA A 89 1.04 -6.22 -11.27
CA ALA A 89 1.79 -7.47 -11.16
C ALA A 89 0.96 -8.60 -10.54
N SER A 90 0.20 -8.34 -9.48
CA SER A 90 -0.71 -9.32 -8.86
C SER A 90 -1.69 -9.90 -9.88
N ALA A 91 -2.28 -9.05 -10.73
CA ALA A 91 -3.16 -9.49 -11.82
C ALA A 91 -2.42 -10.35 -12.85
N GLN A 92 -1.18 -10.01 -13.20
CA GLN A 92 -0.38 -10.82 -14.12
C GLN A 92 0.02 -12.18 -13.52
N PHE A 93 0.26 -12.25 -12.21
CA PHE A 93 0.45 -13.52 -11.51
C PHE A 93 -0.80 -14.41 -11.58
N ASP A 94 -2.00 -13.85 -11.44
CA ASP A 94 -3.24 -14.59 -11.65
C ASP A 94 -3.38 -15.13 -13.09
N ILE A 95 -3.06 -14.32 -14.10
CA ILE A 95 -3.04 -14.77 -15.50
C ILE A 95 -2.02 -15.89 -15.71
N LEU A 96 -0.84 -15.78 -15.12
CA LEU A 96 0.19 -16.82 -15.19
C LEU A 96 -0.27 -18.11 -14.51
N LYS A 97 -0.95 -18.03 -13.37
CA LYS A 97 -1.52 -19.20 -12.69
C LYS A 97 -2.51 -19.95 -13.57
N GLU A 98 -3.42 -19.23 -14.24
CA GLU A 98 -4.39 -19.87 -15.14
C GLU A 98 -3.72 -20.50 -16.37
N ARG A 99 -2.67 -19.86 -16.92
CA ARG A 99 -1.86 -20.46 -18.00
C ARG A 99 -1.14 -21.72 -17.55
N LEU A 100 -0.63 -21.75 -16.32
CA LEU A 100 0.01 -22.93 -15.74
C LEU A 100 -0.99 -24.06 -15.48
N ARG A 101 -2.17 -23.77 -14.90
CA ARG A 101 -3.24 -24.76 -14.68
C ARG A 101 -3.70 -25.43 -15.96
N THR A 102 -3.72 -24.71 -17.07
CA THR A 102 -4.19 -25.20 -18.37
C THR A 102 -3.06 -25.65 -19.29
N VAL A 103 -1.81 -25.67 -18.82
CA VAL A 103 -0.63 -25.90 -19.67
C VAL A 103 -0.65 -27.26 -20.37
N MET A 104 -1.20 -28.29 -19.69
CA MET A 104 -1.29 -29.67 -20.18
C MET A 104 -2.51 -29.95 -21.06
N LYS A 105 -3.48 -29.03 -21.18
CA LYS A 105 -4.72 -29.25 -21.95
C LYS A 105 -4.45 -29.09 -23.45
N VAL A 106 -4.43 -30.20 -24.18
CA VAL A 106 -4.23 -30.26 -25.65
C VAL A 106 -5.03 -31.43 -26.25
N ASP A 107 -5.81 -31.17 -27.31
CA ASP A 107 -6.62 -32.18 -28.03
C ASP A 107 -5.89 -32.78 -29.25
N GLU A 108 -4.56 -32.95 -29.17
CA GLU A 108 -3.72 -33.43 -30.28
C GLU A 108 -2.98 -34.74 -29.95
N ARG A 109 -2.40 -35.39 -30.96
CA ARG A 109 -1.55 -36.59 -30.77
C ARG A 109 -0.42 -36.28 -29.78
N TRP A 110 -0.09 -37.28 -28.95
CA TRP A 110 0.86 -37.15 -27.83
C TRP A 110 2.20 -36.48 -28.16
N GLU A 111 2.84 -36.86 -29.27
CA GLU A 111 4.15 -36.29 -29.65
C GLU A 111 4.07 -34.79 -30.01
N ILE A 112 2.98 -34.38 -30.65
CA ILE A 112 2.73 -32.98 -31.01
C ILE A 112 2.33 -32.20 -29.76
N SER A 113 1.47 -32.80 -28.92
CA SER A 113 1.08 -32.28 -27.61
C SER A 113 2.30 -32.00 -26.73
N SER A 114 3.26 -32.92 -26.60
CA SER A 114 4.46 -32.73 -25.80
C SER A 114 5.30 -31.50 -26.23
N LYS A 115 5.47 -31.28 -27.54
CA LYS A 115 6.18 -30.10 -28.07
C LYS A 115 5.43 -28.81 -27.78
N ILE A 116 4.11 -28.80 -27.92
CA ILE A 116 3.25 -27.64 -27.64
C ILE A 116 3.28 -27.30 -26.16
N VAL A 117 3.10 -28.30 -25.28
CA VAL A 117 3.16 -28.14 -23.82
C VAL A 117 4.52 -27.60 -23.41
N LYS A 118 5.62 -28.16 -23.92
CA LYS A 118 6.98 -27.66 -23.63
C LYS A 118 7.14 -26.20 -24.04
N LYS A 119 6.64 -25.80 -25.21
CA LYS A 119 6.65 -24.40 -25.67
C LYS A 119 5.81 -23.49 -24.76
N ARG A 120 4.59 -23.91 -24.39
CA ARG A 120 3.71 -23.16 -23.47
C ARG A 120 4.36 -23.00 -22.09
N LEU A 121 4.96 -24.06 -21.56
CA LEU A 121 5.64 -24.04 -20.27
C LEU A 121 6.86 -23.12 -20.30
N ASN A 122 7.68 -23.18 -21.35
CA ASN A 122 8.81 -22.27 -21.52
C ASN A 122 8.37 -20.80 -21.54
N ASN A 123 7.28 -20.49 -22.25
CA ASN A 123 6.68 -19.16 -22.24
C ASN A 123 6.21 -18.73 -20.84
N CYS A 124 5.64 -19.66 -20.05
CA CYS A 124 5.25 -19.38 -18.66
C CYS A 124 6.46 -19.11 -17.77
N ILE A 125 7.56 -19.84 -17.93
CA ILE A 125 8.82 -19.63 -17.19
C ILE A 125 9.43 -18.27 -17.54
N MET A 126 9.53 -17.95 -18.83
CA MET A 126 10.02 -16.64 -19.28
C MET A 126 9.16 -15.51 -18.72
N TYR A 127 7.84 -15.69 -18.72
CA TYR A 127 6.91 -14.71 -18.18
C TYR A 127 7.01 -14.56 -16.66
N HIS A 128 7.18 -15.66 -15.93
CA HIS A 128 7.45 -15.64 -14.49
C HIS A 128 8.71 -14.84 -14.16
N ASN A 129 9.82 -15.11 -14.87
CA ASN A 129 11.07 -14.39 -14.69
C ASN A 129 10.94 -12.90 -15.01
N PHE A 130 10.19 -12.56 -16.06
CA PHE A 130 9.86 -11.18 -16.37
C PHE A 130 9.10 -10.49 -15.23
N LEU A 131 8.09 -11.13 -14.63
CA LEU A 131 7.35 -10.57 -13.50
C LEU A 131 8.22 -10.39 -12.25
N LEU A 132 9.12 -11.35 -11.97
CA LEU A 132 10.08 -11.23 -10.87
C LEU A 132 11.03 -10.04 -11.09
N GLN A 133 11.51 -9.85 -12.31
CA GLN A 133 12.37 -8.71 -12.65
C GLN A 133 11.61 -7.38 -12.57
N TYR A 134 10.40 -7.31 -13.11
CA TYR A 134 9.51 -6.16 -13.00
C TYR A 134 9.32 -5.73 -11.55
N MET A 135 8.99 -6.68 -10.66
CA MET A 135 8.79 -6.36 -9.25
C MET A 135 10.09 -5.95 -8.54
N LYS A 136 11.23 -6.50 -8.94
CA LYS A 136 12.54 -6.07 -8.42
C LYS A 136 12.84 -4.62 -8.81
N GLU A 137 12.49 -4.22 -10.03
CA GLU A 137 12.64 -2.83 -10.49
C GLU A 137 11.70 -1.89 -9.72
N VAL A 138 10.41 -2.25 -9.58
CA VAL A 138 9.43 -1.50 -8.78
C VAL A 138 9.91 -1.35 -7.33
N GLU A 139 10.36 -2.43 -6.71
CA GLU A 139 10.91 -2.39 -5.34
C GLU A 139 12.13 -1.47 -5.28
N SER A 140 13.09 -1.60 -6.19
CA SER A 140 14.30 -0.75 -6.17
C SER A 140 14.01 0.74 -6.34
N LEU A 141 12.95 1.09 -7.08
CA LEU A 141 12.56 2.46 -7.32
C LEU A 141 11.87 3.10 -6.11
N PHE A 142 10.97 2.36 -5.45
CA PHE A 142 10.11 2.92 -4.40
C PHE A 142 10.49 2.52 -2.97
N SER A 143 11.36 1.52 -2.76
CA SER A 143 11.62 0.94 -1.43
C SER A 143 12.09 1.96 -0.39
N ASN A 144 13.00 2.88 -0.77
CA ASN A 144 13.47 3.93 0.14
C ASN A 144 12.39 4.99 0.42
N GLY A 145 11.62 5.38 -0.61
CA GLY A 145 10.52 6.33 -0.45
C GLY A 145 9.44 5.79 0.48
N ILE A 146 9.03 4.53 0.27
CA ILE A 146 8.06 3.85 1.13
C ILE A 146 8.60 3.73 2.56
N LEU A 147 9.89 3.47 2.77
CA LEU A 147 10.47 3.44 4.12
C LEU A 147 10.30 4.77 4.86
N VAL A 148 10.72 5.87 4.23
CA VAL A 148 10.64 7.21 4.83
C VAL A 148 9.17 7.56 5.10
N GLN A 149 8.29 7.29 4.14
CA GLN A 149 6.88 7.54 4.28
C GLN A 149 6.25 6.72 5.41
N PHE A 150 6.57 5.42 5.50
CA PHE A 150 6.07 4.54 6.54
C PHE A 150 6.52 4.99 7.94
N ALA A 151 7.80 5.36 8.09
CA ALA A 151 8.34 5.89 9.35
C ALA A 151 7.65 7.21 9.75
N ALA A 152 7.47 8.13 8.79
CA ALA A 152 6.76 9.38 9.02
C ALA A 152 5.30 9.14 9.43
N SER A 153 4.57 8.27 8.73
CA SER A 153 3.18 7.94 9.06
C SER A 153 3.06 7.31 10.45
N VAL A 154 3.96 6.40 10.86
CA VAL A 154 3.96 5.83 12.21
C VAL A 154 4.19 6.90 13.28
N MET A 155 5.17 7.79 13.07
CA MET A 155 5.43 8.89 14.00
C MET A 155 4.20 9.81 14.13
N VAL A 156 3.57 10.18 13.00
CA VAL A 156 2.36 10.99 12.99
C VAL A 156 1.21 10.29 13.74
N ILE A 157 0.97 9.00 13.47
CA ILE A 157 -0.07 8.21 14.16
C ILE A 157 0.16 8.20 15.68
N CYS A 158 1.41 8.03 16.12
CA CYS A 158 1.75 8.05 17.55
C CYS A 158 1.49 9.43 18.19
N LEU A 159 1.93 10.51 17.55
CA LEU A 159 1.78 11.87 18.08
C LEU A 159 0.32 12.34 18.08
N THR A 160 -0.40 12.12 16.99
CA THR A 160 -1.82 12.46 16.86
C THR A 160 -2.69 11.62 17.79
N GLY A 161 -2.36 10.32 17.93
CA GLY A 161 -2.96 9.44 18.92
C GLY A 161 -2.82 9.98 20.35
N PHE A 162 -1.62 10.42 20.72
CA PHE A 162 -1.37 11.03 22.02
C PHE A 162 -2.12 12.36 22.21
N GLN A 163 -2.13 13.26 21.22
CA GLN A 163 -2.86 14.52 21.29
C GLN A 163 -4.36 14.32 21.48
N MET A 164 -4.95 13.29 20.86
CA MET A 164 -6.36 12.94 21.05
C MET A 164 -6.71 12.54 22.48
N LEU A 165 -5.75 12.17 23.34
CA LEU A 165 -6.01 11.89 24.76
C LEU A 165 -6.13 13.14 25.62
N VAL A 166 -5.41 14.20 25.25
CA VAL A 166 -5.33 15.44 26.03
C VAL A 166 -6.48 16.39 25.65
N ILE A 167 -6.88 16.37 24.38
CA ILE A 167 -7.91 17.26 23.86
C ILE A 167 -9.31 16.71 24.16
N SER A 168 -10.23 17.62 24.53
CA SER A 168 -11.64 17.28 24.74
C SER A 168 -12.27 16.67 23.48
N VAL A 169 -12.98 15.54 23.65
CA VAL A 169 -13.67 14.82 22.56
C VAL A 169 -14.71 15.69 21.83
N LYS A 170 -15.25 16.71 22.50
CA LYS A 170 -16.23 17.65 21.91
C LYS A 170 -15.57 18.79 21.12
N SER A 171 -14.25 18.91 21.14
CA SER A 171 -13.52 19.95 20.42
C SER A 171 -13.47 19.68 18.92
N MET A 172 -13.52 20.72 18.11
CA MET A 172 -13.26 20.64 16.67
C MET A 172 -11.85 20.12 16.38
N GLN A 173 -10.87 20.46 17.22
CA GLN A 173 -9.50 19.98 17.12
C GLN A 173 -9.43 18.44 17.18
N PHE A 174 -10.27 17.82 18.02
CA PHE A 174 -10.32 16.36 18.15
C PHE A 174 -10.80 15.70 16.84
N ILE A 175 -11.83 16.27 16.19
CA ILE A 175 -12.34 15.79 14.90
C ILE A 175 -11.25 15.87 13.83
N LEU A 176 -10.51 16.98 13.80
CA LEU A 176 -9.43 17.21 12.84
C LEU A 176 -8.29 16.19 13.02
N LEU A 177 -7.87 15.94 14.27
CA LEU A 177 -6.89 14.91 14.59
C LEU A 177 -7.38 13.50 14.24
N MET A 178 -8.66 13.20 14.47
CA MET A 178 -9.24 11.90 14.13
C MET A 178 -9.24 11.65 12.62
N ILE A 179 -9.59 12.65 11.82
CA ILE A 179 -9.54 12.57 10.35
C ILE A 179 -8.09 12.35 9.90
N TYR A 180 -7.15 13.12 10.43
CA TYR A 180 -5.74 13.01 10.06
C TYR A 180 -5.13 11.65 10.46
N PHE A 181 -5.43 11.17 11.67
CA PHE A 181 -5.07 9.83 12.15
C PHE A 181 -5.63 8.73 11.22
N SER A 182 -6.89 8.87 10.79
CA SER A 182 -7.54 7.92 9.89
C SER A 182 -6.90 7.92 8.50
N THR A 183 -6.55 9.10 7.97
CA THR A 183 -5.84 9.24 6.69
C THR A 183 -4.49 8.53 6.72
N MET A 184 -3.68 8.77 7.76
CA MET A 184 -2.36 8.13 7.89
C MET A 184 -2.47 6.62 8.11
N THR A 185 -3.46 6.16 8.89
CA THR A 185 -3.70 4.73 9.08
C THR A 185 -4.11 4.07 7.76
N CYS A 186 -5.01 4.69 6.99
CA CYS A 186 -5.43 4.20 5.68
C CYS A 186 -4.22 4.07 4.73
N GLN A 187 -3.32 5.05 4.72
CA GLN A 187 -2.09 5.01 3.91
C GLN A 187 -1.22 3.78 4.19
N ILE A 188 -0.94 3.48 5.48
CA ILE A 188 -0.14 2.31 5.85
C ILE A 188 -0.85 1.00 5.49
N VAL A 189 -2.16 0.94 5.73
CA VAL A 189 -3.00 -0.22 5.37
C VAL A 189 -2.91 -0.50 3.87
N LEU A 190 -2.98 0.53 3.01
CA LEU A 190 -2.88 0.36 1.56
C LEU A 190 -1.59 -0.33 1.14
N TYR A 191 -0.44 0.13 1.63
CA TYR A 191 0.86 -0.48 1.30
C TYR A 191 0.95 -1.95 1.73
N CYS A 192 0.54 -2.24 2.97
CA CYS A 192 0.58 -3.58 3.52
C CYS A 192 -0.44 -4.53 2.87
N TRP A 193 -1.60 -4.01 2.43
CA TRP A 193 -2.64 -4.79 1.75
C TRP A 193 -2.13 -5.29 0.39
N TYR A 194 -1.69 -4.37 -0.48
CA TYR A 194 -1.24 -4.75 -1.82
C TYR A 194 0.09 -5.51 -1.81
N GLY A 195 1.00 -5.21 -0.88
CA GLY A 195 2.20 -6.01 -0.68
C GLY A 195 1.88 -7.45 -0.26
N ASN A 196 0.92 -7.63 0.65
CA ASN A 196 0.47 -8.95 1.10
C ASN A 196 -0.29 -9.70 0.00
N GLU A 197 -1.12 -9.01 -0.77
CA GLU A 197 -1.81 -9.60 -1.90
C GLU A 197 -0.82 -10.15 -2.92
N LEU A 198 0.17 -9.35 -3.35
CA LEU A 198 1.21 -9.80 -4.28
C LEU A 198 1.95 -11.03 -3.76
N MET A 199 2.29 -11.04 -2.47
CA MET A 199 2.90 -12.19 -1.81
C MET A 199 2.03 -13.44 -1.97
N TYR A 200 0.74 -13.36 -1.67
CA TYR A 200 -0.20 -14.47 -1.78
C TYR A 200 -0.37 -14.94 -3.24
N LYS A 201 -0.50 -14.01 -4.18
CA LYS A 201 -0.63 -14.33 -5.61
C LYS A 201 0.61 -15.03 -6.16
N SER A 202 1.81 -14.63 -5.72
CA SER A 202 3.07 -15.27 -6.10
C SER A 202 3.20 -16.70 -5.56
N MET A 203 2.77 -16.97 -4.31
CA MET A 203 2.80 -18.30 -3.72
C MET A 203 1.86 -19.28 -4.45
N GLY A 204 0.71 -18.80 -4.92
CA GLY A 204 -0.29 -19.61 -5.61
C GLY A 204 0.19 -20.23 -6.94
N LEU A 205 1.37 -19.85 -7.45
CA LEU A 205 1.97 -20.48 -8.64
C LEU A 205 2.28 -21.96 -8.42
N SER A 206 2.77 -22.33 -7.23
CA SER A 206 3.07 -23.73 -6.94
C SER A 206 1.80 -24.58 -6.95
N GLU A 207 0.71 -24.05 -6.39
CA GLU A 207 -0.61 -24.71 -6.42
C GLU A 207 -1.14 -24.82 -7.85
N ALA A 208 -0.99 -23.77 -8.66
CA ALA A 208 -1.40 -23.79 -10.06
C ALA A 208 -0.68 -24.87 -10.88
N CYS A 209 0.63 -25.06 -10.67
CA CYS A 209 1.38 -26.17 -11.25
C CYS A 209 0.90 -27.53 -10.74
N TYR A 210 0.55 -27.64 -9.45
CA TYR A 210 0.08 -28.91 -8.89
C TYR A 210 -1.29 -29.32 -9.47
N MET A 211 -2.11 -28.33 -9.83
CA MET A 211 -3.42 -28.56 -10.45
C MET A 211 -3.36 -28.74 -11.98
N SER A 212 -2.17 -28.74 -12.60
CA SER A 212 -2.04 -28.75 -14.05
C SER A 212 -2.01 -30.16 -14.68
N ASP A 213 -2.60 -31.18 -14.06
CA ASP A 213 -2.50 -32.58 -14.50
C ASP A 213 -1.06 -33.07 -14.73
N TRP A 214 -0.13 -32.60 -13.88
CA TRP A 214 1.30 -32.91 -13.97
C TRP A 214 1.60 -34.42 -13.88
N ASN A 215 0.68 -35.24 -13.39
CA ASN A 215 0.86 -36.70 -13.37
C ASN A 215 0.97 -37.30 -14.78
N MET A 216 0.45 -36.62 -15.79
CA MET A 216 0.47 -37.06 -17.19
C MET A 216 1.63 -36.45 -17.98
N CYS A 217 2.64 -35.81 -17.39
CA CYS A 217 3.75 -35.26 -18.19
C CYS A 217 4.83 -36.29 -18.54
N ASN A 218 5.60 -35.99 -19.59
CA ASN A 218 6.89 -36.64 -19.82
C ASN A 218 7.92 -36.15 -18.78
N SER A 219 9.04 -36.87 -18.65
CA SER A 219 10.07 -36.56 -17.65
C SER A 219 10.57 -35.11 -17.71
N GLU A 220 10.81 -34.56 -18.92
CA GLU A 220 11.31 -33.18 -19.07
C GLU A 220 10.31 -32.11 -18.58
N ILE A 221 9.03 -32.25 -18.93
CA ILE A 221 7.98 -31.32 -18.51
C ILE A 221 7.75 -31.44 -17.00
N CYS A 222 7.78 -32.66 -16.46
CA CYS A 222 7.64 -32.89 -15.02
C CYS A 222 8.77 -32.26 -14.23
N THR A 223 10.02 -32.40 -14.68
CA THR A 223 11.17 -31.72 -14.06
C THR A 223 11.00 -30.20 -14.09
N SER A 224 10.54 -29.65 -15.22
CA SER A 224 10.32 -28.20 -15.36
C SER A 224 9.23 -27.67 -14.42
N LEU A 225 8.09 -28.38 -14.32
CA LEU A 225 7.02 -28.04 -13.39
C LEU A 225 7.48 -28.15 -11.93
N TYR A 226 8.23 -29.19 -11.60
CA TYR A 226 8.80 -29.36 -10.26
C TYR A 226 9.71 -28.19 -9.86
N ILE A 227 10.56 -27.72 -10.78
CA ILE A 227 11.40 -26.53 -10.55
C ILE A 227 10.55 -25.29 -10.27
N ILE A 228 9.45 -25.09 -11.01
CA ILE A 228 8.54 -23.96 -10.77
C ILE A 228 7.87 -24.08 -9.41
N MET A 229 7.40 -25.28 -9.02
CA MET A 229 6.82 -25.51 -7.69
C MET A 229 7.82 -25.19 -6.58
N GLU A 230 9.04 -25.72 -6.66
CA GLU A 230 10.10 -25.43 -5.69
C GLU A 230 10.46 -23.94 -5.64
N ARG A 231 10.48 -23.26 -6.80
CA ARG A 231 10.69 -21.81 -6.84
C ARG A 231 9.53 -21.04 -6.20
N GLY A 232 8.29 -21.49 -6.43
CA GLY A 232 7.06 -20.88 -5.92
C GLY A 232 6.91 -20.96 -4.40
N LYS A 233 7.63 -21.86 -3.73
CA LYS A 233 7.72 -21.87 -2.26
C LYS A 233 8.41 -20.65 -1.67
N ARG A 234 9.18 -19.90 -2.48
CA ARG A 234 9.80 -18.63 -2.07
C ARG A 234 8.91 -17.49 -2.52
N PRO A 235 8.07 -16.92 -1.63
CA PRO A 235 7.17 -15.84 -2.00
C PRO A 235 7.93 -14.60 -2.45
N LEU A 236 7.30 -13.83 -3.32
CA LEU A 236 7.73 -12.47 -3.60
C LEU A 236 7.21 -11.54 -2.51
N VAL A 237 8.11 -11.10 -1.64
CA VAL A 237 7.81 -10.21 -0.52
C VAL A 237 8.48 -8.87 -0.77
N LEU A 238 7.68 -7.81 -0.87
CA LEU A 238 8.22 -6.45 -1.01
C LEU A 238 8.72 -5.93 0.32
N THR A 239 9.82 -5.20 0.29
CA THR A 239 10.40 -4.58 1.47
C THR A 239 10.50 -3.07 1.36
N ALA A 240 10.19 -2.38 2.46
CA ALA A 240 10.51 -0.98 2.67
C ALA A 240 11.92 -0.88 3.24
N GLY A 241 12.82 -0.25 2.49
CA GLY A 241 14.23 -0.05 2.85
C GLY A 241 15.03 -1.31 3.17
N LYS A 242 14.56 -2.50 2.73
CA LYS A 242 15.07 -3.82 3.18
C LYS A 242 14.99 -4.09 4.69
N LEU A 243 14.26 -3.25 5.43
CA LEU A 243 14.08 -3.37 6.88
C LEU A 243 12.74 -4.00 7.24
N PHE A 244 11.67 -3.60 6.55
CA PHE A 244 10.31 -4.03 6.86
C PHE A 244 9.65 -4.68 5.66
N SER A 245 9.08 -5.87 5.84
CA SER A 245 8.26 -6.50 4.82
C SER A 245 6.88 -5.83 4.77
N LEU A 246 6.41 -5.47 3.58
CA LEU A 246 5.09 -4.89 3.35
C LEU A 246 4.01 -5.99 3.43
N THR A 247 3.69 -6.40 4.65
CA THR A 247 2.70 -7.45 4.92
C THR A 247 1.70 -7.00 5.98
N LEU A 248 0.52 -7.63 6.00
CA LEU A 248 -0.48 -7.40 7.04
C LEU A 248 0.01 -7.85 8.43
N THR A 249 0.90 -8.85 8.48
CA THR A 249 1.55 -9.28 9.72
C THR A 249 2.42 -8.17 10.29
N THR A 250 3.23 -7.51 9.45
CA THR A 250 4.04 -6.35 9.87
C THR A 250 3.17 -5.22 10.38
N LEU A 251 2.08 -4.89 9.66
CA LEU A 251 1.11 -3.88 10.07
C LEU A 251 0.53 -4.19 11.46
N MET A 252 0.07 -5.41 11.70
CA MET A 252 -0.48 -5.83 12.98
C MET A 252 0.54 -5.71 14.11
N THR A 253 1.80 -6.06 13.86
CA THR A 253 2.89 -5.89 14.83
C THR A 253 3.09 -4.42 15.17
N VAL A 254 3.16 -3.55 14.16
CA VAL A 254 3.31 -2.10 14.35
C VAL A 254 2.15 -1.53 15.16
N LEU A 255 0.90 -1.84 14.79
CA LEU A 255 -0.29 -1.36 15.51
C LEU A 255 -0.33 -1.84 16.96
N LYS A 256 0.01 -3.11 17.23
CA LYS A 256 0.07 -3.66 18.60
C LYS A 256 1.14 -3.00 19.45
N SER A 257 2.32 -2.77 18.87
CA SER A 257 3.41 -2.05 19.53
C SER A 257 3.02 -0.61 19.84
N SER A 258 2.47 0.11 18.85
CA SER A 258 1.99 1.49 19.04
C SER A 258 0.92 1.58 20.12
N TYR A 259 -0.06 0.65 20.14
CA TYR A 259 -1.08 0.61 21.19
C TYR A 259 -0.48 0.33 22.58
N SER A 260 0.53 -0.53 22.67
CA SER A 260 1.21 -0.83 23.93
C SER A 260 1.97 0.39 24.46
N TYR A 261 2.70 1.10 23.60
CA TYR A 261 3.35 2.38 23.96
C TYR A 261 2.32 3.44 24.36
N PHE A 262 1.22 3.54 23.62
CA PHE A 262 0.10 4.42 23.92
C PHE A 262 -0.51 4.13 25.30
N ALA A 263 -0.77 2.87 25.63
CA ALA A 263 -1.32 2.48 26.93
C ALA A 263 -0.37 2.80 28.11
N VAL A 264 0.95 2.68 27.88
CA VAL A 264 1.96 3.10 28.88
C VAL A 264 1.95 4.61 29.07
N LEU A 265 1.94 5.40 27.99
CA LEU A 265 1.89 6.86 28.06
C LEU A 265 0.63 7.35 28.77
N GLN A 266 -0.53 6.75 28.47
CA GLN A 266 -1.79 7.09 29.13
C GLN A 266 -1.73 6.84 30.64
N ARG A 267 -1.16 5.71 31.08
CA ARG A 267 -0.98 5.40 32.51
C ARG A 267 -0.02 6.34 33.22
N LEU A 268 1.04 6.79 32.55
CA LEU A 268 1.99 7.76 33.11
C LEU A 268 1.32 9.13 33.26
N TYR A 269 0.56 9.55 32.26
CA TYR A 269 -0.18 10.81 32.30
C TYR A 269 -1.26 10.79 33.39
N SER A 270 -2.09 9.74 33.44
CA SER A 270 -3.18 9.61 34.43
C SER A 270 -2.71 9.45 35.89
N LYS A 271 -1.41 9.26 36.13
CA LYS A 271 -0.82 9.14 37.47
C LYS A 271 -0.23 10.47 37.96
N ASN A 272 -0.07 11.44 37.07
CA ASN A 272 0.44 12.78 37.35
C ASN A 272 -0.68 13.83 37.51
N ASP A 273 -1.93 13.48 37.23
CA ASP A 273 -3.15 14.20 37.62
C ASP A 273 -3.72 13.62 38.94
#